data_AF-A0A4R6KD97-F1
#
_entry.id   AF-A0A4R6KD97-F1
#
_cell.length_a   1.000
_cell.length_b   1.000
_cell.length_c   1.000
_cell.angle_alpha   90.00
_cell.angle_beta   90.00
_cell.angle_gamma   90.00
#
_symmetry.space_group_name_H-M   'P 1'
#
loop_
_entity.id
_entity.type
_entity.pdbx_description
1 polymer ?
#
loop_
_entity_poly.entity_id
_entity_poly.type
_entity_poly.pdbx_seq_one_letter_code
_entity_poly.pdbx_strand_id
1 'polypeptide(L)'
;MDRQSKTLLGLLLFNGVSAAAGGLALMTEWIPEQASWVRNTDFPSNYFPGVILMALVGGSSLIAATALVKRSDGRHLAAIVAGTIMVFWILGEVASIRGFHFLQVIYLVTGVLVIVWTPGRHWSDAPSPAQRVRSQPGRGRWVPSWVSRLR
;
A
#
# COMPACT_ATOMS: atom_id res chain seq x y z
N MET A 1 17.09 -3.97 6.89
CA MET A 1 16.05 -2.99 6.49
C MET A 1 16.54 -1.62 6.93
N ASP A 2 16.51 -0.65 6.03
CA ASP A 2 16.82 0.75 6.30
C ASP A 2 15.79 1.38 7.26
N ARG A 3 16.12 2.55 7.83
CA ARG A 3 15.30 3.21 8.84
C ARG A 3 13.92 3.59 8.30
N GLN A 4 13.81 3.96 7.03
CA GLN A 4 12.54 4.34 6.39
C GLN A 4 11.63 3.13 6.20
N SER A 5 12.17 2.00 5.72
CA SER A 5 11.43 0.75 5.61
C SER A 5 10.89 0.25 6.95
N LYS A 6 11.63 0.47 8.04
CA LYS A 6 11.14 0.14 9.40
C LYS A 6 9.96 1.03 9.81
N THR A 7 10.03 2.32 9.52
CA THR A 7 8.92 3.25 9.78
C THR A 7 7.67 2.90 8.97
N LEU A 8 7.83 2.63 7.67
CA LEU A 8 6.73 2.19 6.79
C LEU A 8 6.09 0.88 7.26
N LEU A 9 6.92 -0.09 7.67
CA LEU A 9 6.42 -1.34 8.22
C LEU A 9 5.60 -1.09 9.49
N GLY A 10 6.09 -0.23 10.39
CA GLY A 10 5.38 0.14 11.61
C GLY A 10 4.02 0.79 11.31
N LEU A 11 3.96 1.73 10.37
CA LEU A 11 2.71 2.37 9.94
C LEU A 11 1.73 1.38 9.31
N LEU A 12 2.21 0.52 8.41
CA LEU A 12 1.37 -0.48 7.75
C LEU A 12 0.81 -1.52 8.72
N LEU A 13 1.63 -1.96 9.69
CA LEU A 13 1.17 -2.87 10.74
C LEU A 13 0.19 -2.18 11.69
N PHE A 14 0.50 -0.95 12.11
CA PHE A 14 -0.41 -0.17 12.96
C PHE A 14 -1.76 0.02 12.28
N ASN A 15 -1.76 0.51 11.04
CA ASN A 15 -2.98 0.73 10.25
C ASN A 15 -3.71 -0.60 10.00
N GLY A 16 -2.99 -1.65 9.59
CA GLY A 16 -3.59 -2.94 9.27
C GLY A 16 -4.25 -3.62 10.48
N VAL A 17 -3.55 -3.66 11.61
CA VAL A 17 -4.05 -4.29 12.85
C VAL A 17 -5.17 -3.47 13.47
N SER A 18 -5.02 -2.15 13.55
CA SER A 18 -6.06 -1.29 14.11
C SER A 18 -7.32 -1.24 13.23
N ALA A 19 -7.18 -1.27 11.91
CA ALA A 19 -8.31 -1.39 10.98
C ALA A 19 -8.98 -2.77 11.10
N ALA A 20 -8.22 -3.86 11.13
CA ALA A 20 -8.80 -5.19 11.31
C ALA A 20 -9.55 -5.30 12.65
N ALA A 21 -8.96 -4.80 13.74
CA ALA A 21 -9.58 -4.79 15.05
C ALA A 21 -10.82 -3.88 15.09
N GLY A 22 -10.76 -2.68 14.51
CA GLY A 22 -11.89 -1.77 14.42
C GLY A 22 -13.04 -2.34 13.58
N GLY A 23 -12.72 -2.95 12.43
CA GLY A 23 -13.70 -3.63 11.59
C GLY A 23 -14.38 -4.79 12.31
N LEU A 24 -13.61 -5.63 13.02
CA LEU A 24 -14.15 -6.69 13.88
C LEU A 24 -15.02 -6.14 15.00
N ALA A 25 -14.61 -5.06 15.66
CA ALA A 25 -15.38 -4.44 16.75
C ALA A 25 -16.72 -3.90 16.25
N LEU A 26 -16.76 -3.32 15.04
CA LEU A 26 -17.99 -2.89 14.38
C LEU A 26 -18.89 -4.08 13.97
N MET A 27 -18.28 -5.18 13.50
CA MET A 27 -19.03 -6.38 13.09
C MET A 27 -19.58 -7.19 14.27
N THR A 28 -18.94 -7.10 15.45
CA THR A 28 -19.32 -7.87 16.65
C THR A 28 -20.14 -7.06 17.65
N GLU A 29 -20.45 -5.80 17.34
CA GLU A 29 -21.18 -4.87 18.22
C GLU A 29 -20.56 -4.76 19.63
N TRP A 30 -19.26 -5.07 19.76
CA TRP A 30 -18.59 -5.16 21.06
C TRP A 30 -18.39 -3.77 21.69
N ILE A 31 -18.45 -2.70 20.88
CA ILE A 31 -18.45 -1.33 21.39
C ILE A 31 -19.91 -0.94 21.63
N PRO A 32 -20.32 -0.61 22.88
CA PRO A 32 -21.69 -0.22 23.17
C PRO A 32 -22.05 1.01 22.32
N GLU A 33 -23.04 0.85 21.45
CA GLU A 33 -23.53 1.91 20.57
C GLU A 33 -23.98 3.10 21.43
N GLN A 34 -23.18 4.16 21.45
CA GLN A 34 -23.66 5.43 21.97
C GLN A 34 -24.68 5.95 20.96
N ALA A 35 -25.94 6.08 21.38
CA ALA A 35 -27.11 6.50 20.57
C ALA A 35 -26.96 7.85 19.82
N SER A 36 -25.82 8.52 19.92
CA SER A 36 -25.44 9.68 19.10
C SER A 36 -24.81 9.30 17.74
N TRP A 37 -24.28 8.09 17.55
CA TRP A 37 -23.56 7.69 16.33
C TRP A 37 -24.49 7.27 15.17
N VAL A 38 -25.68 6.74 15.48
CA VAL A 38 -26.58 6.13 14.47
C VAL A 38 -27.58 7.14 13.87
N ARG A 39 -27.71 8.35 14.44
CA ARG A 39 -28.82 9.25 14.07
C ARG A 39 -28.70 9.94 12.70
N ASN A 40 -27.56 9.87 12.01
CA ASN A 40 -27.36 10.58 10.73
C ASN A 40 -26.55 9.81 9.65
N THR A 41 -26.36 8.50 9.76
CA THR A 41 -25.60 7.75 8.74
C THR A 41 -26.54 7.14 7.69
N ASP A 42 -26.14 7.20 6.41
CA ASP A 42 -26.91 6.63 5.28
C ASP A 42 -26.90 5.08 5.26
N PHE A 43 -26.25 4.42 6.24
CA PHE A 43 -26.19 2.96 6.33
C PHE A 43 -27.12 2.39 7.42
N PRO A 44 -27.99 1.42 7.08
CA PRO A 44 -28.89 0.78 8.04
C PRO A 44 -28.17 -0.16 9.04
N SER A 45 -26.86 -0.42 8.88
CA SER A 45 -26.07 -1.28 9.78
C SER A 45 -24.56 -0.97 9.71
N ASN A 46 -23.89 -1.07 10.87
CA ASN A 46 -22.44 -0.92 11.04
C ASN A 46 -21.62 -2.13 10.53
N TYR A 47 -22.29 -3.23 10.17
CA TYR A 47 -21.66 -4.46 9.70
C TYR A 47 -20.94 -4.29 8.36
N PHE A 48 -21.60 -3.69 7.38
CA PHE A 48 -21.05 -3.53 6.02
C PHE A 48 -19.81 -2.61 6.00
N PRO A 49 -19.81 -1.44 6.68
CA PRO A 49 -18.60 -0.66 6.87
C PRO A 49 -17.47 -1.45 7.56
N GLY A 50 -17.80 -2.22 8.60
CA GLY A 50 -16.82 -3.03 9.33
C GLY A 50 -16.11 -4.08 8.46
N VAL A 51 -16.85 -4.78 7.59
CA VAL A 51 -16.28 -5.76 6.64
C VAL A 51 -15.29 -5.10 5.71
N ILE A 52 -15.64 -3.95 5.13
CA ILE A 52 -14.75 -3.26 4.19
C ILE A 52 -13.50 -2.74 4.90
N LEU A 53 -13.67 -2.18 6.10
CA LEU A 53 -12.57 -1.67 6.91
C LEU A 53 -11.59 -2.80 7.27
N MET A 54 -12.09 -3.99 7.62
CA MET A 54 -11.26 -5.16 7.86
C MET A 54 -10.60 -5.69 6.58
N ALA A 55 -11.38 -5.94 5.53
CA ALA A 55 -10.92 -6.66 4.34
C ALA A 55 -10.12 -5.78 3.38
N LEU A 56 -10.63 -4.59 3.03
CA LEU A 56 -9.95 -3.68 2.10
C LEU A 56 -8.84 -2.90 2.80
N VAL A 57 -9.13 -2.21 3.91
CA VAL A 57 -8.12 -1.35 4.55
C VAL A 57 -7.12 -2.20 5.34
N GLY A 58 -7.60 -3.07 6.23
CA GLY A 58 -6.77 -3.98 7.01
C GLY A 58 -5.97 -4.94 6.12
N GLY A 59 -6.66 -5.62 5.20
CA GLY A 59 -6.06 -6.59 4.28
C GLY A 59 -4.99 -5.98 3.38
N SER A 60 -5.25 -4.84 2.72
CA SER A 60 -4.25 -4.20 1.86
C SER A 60 -3.01 -3.75 2.64
N SER A 61 -3.19 -3.21 3.85
CA SER A 61 -2.09 -2.78 4.72
C SER A 61 -1.24 -3.95 5.19
N LEU A 62 -1.85 -5.09 5.57
CA LEU A 62 -1.13 -6.30 5.96
C LEU A 62 -0.40 -6.97 4.79
N ILE A 63 -1.01 -6.97 3.60
CA ILE A 63 -0.36 -7.46 2.37
C ILE A 63 0.87 -6.60 2.06
N ALA A 64 0.74 -5.27 2.14
CA ALA A 64 1.86 -4.35 1.93
C ALA A 64 2.97 -4.52 2.98
N ALA A 65 2.62 -4.69 4.26
CA ALA A 65 3.58 -4.99 5.32
C ALA A 65 4.35 -6.29 5.03
N THR A 66 3.63 -7.35 4.63
CA THR A 66 4.23 -8.64 4.27
C THR A 66 5.14 -8.52 3.05
N ALA A 67 4.74 -7.76 2.03
CA ALA A 67 5.55 -7.47 0.85
C ALA A 67 6.84 -6.71 1.20
N LEU A 68 6.79 -5.82 2.20
CA LEU A 68 7.95 -5.11 2.74
C LEU A 68 8.92 -6.05 3.47
N VAL A 69 8.40 -6.94 4.33
CA VAL A 69 9.21 -7.92 5.08
C VAL A 69 9.89 -8.92 4.13
N LYS A 70 9.15 -9.41 3.11
CA LYS A 70 9.68 -10.31 2.09
C LYS A 70 10.63 -9.64 1.10
N ARG A 71 10.84 -8.32 1.21
CA ARG A 71 11.67 -7.51 0.31
C ARG A 71 11.33 -7.69 -1.17
N SER A 72 10.06 -7.95 -1.47
CA SER A 72 9.57 -8.15 -2.84
C SER A 72 9.79 -6.91 -3.71
N ASP A 73 10.00 -7.12 -5.01
CA ASP A 73 10.17 -6.02 -5.97
C ASP A 73 8.95 -5.09 -5.97
N GLY A 74 7.75 -5.60 -5.66
CA GLY A 74 6.50 -4.84 -5.60
C GLY A 74 6.27 -4.02 -4.32
N ARG A 75 7.15 -4.09 -3.30
CA ARG A 75 6.88 -3.58 -1.94
C ARG A 75 6.45 -2.10 -1.89
N HIS A 76 7.03 -1.24 -2.72
CA HIS A 76 6.71 0.18 -2.74
C HIS A 76 5.36 0.44 -3.42
N LEU A 77 5.02 -0.29 -4.49
CA LEU A 77 3.69 -0.20 -5.11
C LEU A 77 2.61 -0.69 -4.14
N ALA A 78 2.85 -1.80 -3.44
CA ALA A 78 1.92 -2.32 -2.46
C ALA A 78 1.64 -1.32 -1.33
N ALA A 79 2.67 -0.63 -0.83
CA ALA A 79 2.52 0.42 0.18
C ALA A 79 1.71 1.63 -0.33
N ILE A 80 1.96 2.09 -1.56
CA ILE A 80 1.20 3.19 -2.18
C ILE A 80 -0.26 2.81 -2.37
N VAL A 81 -0.54 1.58 -2.85
CA VAL A 81 -1.90 1.08 -3.03
C VAL A 81 -2.63 0.99 -1.69
N ALA A 82 -1.98 0.43 -0.66
CA ALA A 82 -2.58 0.35 0.68
C ALA A 82 -2.89 1.74 1.25
N GLY A 83 -1.96 2.70 1.14
CA GLY A 83 -2.19 4.08 1.56
C GLY A 83 -3.33 4.74 0.79
N THR A 84 -3.43 4.49 -0.52
CA THR A 84 -4.49 5.04 -1.38
C THR A 84 -5.87 4.48 -1.00
N ILE A 85 -5.97 3.16 -0.80
CA ILE A 85 -7.19 2.50 -0.33
C ILE A 85 -7.63 3.12 1.00
N MET A 86 -6.70 3.36 1.92
CA MET A 86 -7.00 3.95 3.21
C MET A 86 -7.53 5.38 3.11
N VAL A 87 -6.93 6.22 2.25
CA VAL A 87 -7.42 7.60 2.03
C VAL A 87 -8.81 7.60 1.40
N PHE A 88 -9.03 6.80 0.36
CA PHE A 88 -10.36 6.68 -0.28
C PHE A 88 -11.42 6.15 0.68
N TRP A 89 -11.04 5.20 1.55
CA TRP A 89 -11.94 4.68 2.57
C TRP A 89 -12.39 5.77 3.54
N ILE A 90 -11.46 6.55 4.07
CA ILE A 90 -11.77 7.65 5.00
C ILE A 90 -12.68 8.68 4.33
N LEU A 91 -12.45 9.02 3.05
CA LEU A 91 -13.31 9.93 2.31
C LEU A 91 -14.74 9.39 2.15
N GLY A 92 -14.88 8.08 1.86
CA GLY A 92 -16.18 7.42 1.79
C GLY A 92 -16.90 7.40 3.14
N GLU A 93 -16.16 7.15 4.22
CA GLU A 93 -16.69 7.11 5.59
C GLU A 93 -17.18 8.50 6.04
N VAL A 94 -16.39 9.55 5.79
CA VAL A 94 -16.78 10.95 6.08
C VAL A 94 -18.01 11.35 5.26
N ALA A 95 -18.05 10.99 3.98
CA ALA A 95 -19.19 11.28 3.11
C ALA A 95 -20.47 10.58 3.58
N SER A 96 -20.36 9.36 4.10
CA SER A 96 -21.52 8.56 4.53
C SER A 96 -22.03 8.87 5.94
N ILE A 97 -21.14 9.15 6.89
CA ILE A 97 -21.52 9.41 8.28
C ILE A 97 -21.95 10.87 8.47
N ARG A 98 -21.57 11.78 7.54
CA ARG A 98 -21.77 13.24 7.63
C ARG A 98 -21.40 13.80 9.02
N GLY A 99 -20.45 13.14 9.69
CA GLY A 99 -20.04 13.43 11.06
C GLY A 99 -18.52 13.37 11.14
N PHE A 100 -17.94 14.37 11.81
CA PHE A 100 -16.49 14.52 11.90
C PHE A 100 -15.95 13.74 13.09
N HIS A 101 -15.17 12.68 12.84
CA HIS A 101 -14.52 11.90 13.89
C HIS A 101 -13.01 12.12 13.92
N PHE A 102 -12.44 12.33 15.12
CA PHE A 102 -11.00 12.51 15.30
C PHE A 102 -10.15 11.33 14.76
N LEU A 103 -10.69 10.11 14.85
CA LEU A 103 -10.08 8.91 14.26
C LEU A 103 -9.90 9.03 12.74
N GLN A 104 -10.85 9.64 12.04
CA GLN A 104 -10.78 9.81 10.58
C GLN A 104 -9.57 10.67 10.20
N VAL A 105 -9.29 11.73 10.98
CA VAL A 105 -8.12 12.59 10.76
C VAL A 105 -6.82 11.83 10.98
N ILE A 106 -6.74 11.01 12.05
CA ILE A 106 -5.55 10.20 12.32
C ILE A 106 -5.27 9.25 11.16
N TYR A 107 -6.27 8.49 10.72
CA TYR A 107 -6.09 7.53 9.63
C TYR A 107 -5.86 8.21 8.28
N LEU A 108 -6.49 9.35 8.01
CA LEU A 108 -6.16 10.14 6.81
C LEU A 108 -4.67 10.52 6.81
N VAL A 109 -4.17 11.05 7.94
CA VAL A 109 -2.78 11.47 8.09
C VAL A 109 -1.84 10.28 7.97
N THR A 110 -2.11 9.15 8.63
CA THR A 110 -1.23 7.97 8.52
C THR A 110 -1.25 7.37 7.12
N GLY A 111 -2.37 7.44 6.40
CA GLY A 111 -2.47 6.98 5.01
C GLY A 111 -1.64 7.84 4.05
N VAL A 112 -1.74 9.17 4.20
CA VAL A 112 -0.90 10.12 3.46
C VAL A 112 0.57 9.92 3.80
N LEU A 113 0.93 9.73 5.07
CA LEU A 113 2.31 9.47 5.48
C LEU A 113 2.88 8.21 4.84
N VAL A 114 2.09 7.12 4.73
CA VAL A 114 2.51 5.90 4.02
C VAL A 114 2.81 6.20 2.55
N ILE A 115 2.00 7.02 1.88
CA ILE A 115 2.23 7.38 0.47
C ILE A 115 3.47 8.27 0.34
N VAL A 116 3.58 9.34 1.13
CA VAL A 116 4.65 10.34 1.03
C VAL A 116 6.01 9.76 1.42
N TRP A 117 6.05 8.91 2.45
CA TRP A 117 7.30 8.25 2.86
C TRP A 117 7.65 7.02 2.05
N THR A 118 6.77 6.54 1.17
CA THR A 118 7.16 5.52 0.20
C THR A 118 8.04 6.18 -0.85
N PRO A 119 9.33 5.81 -0.98
CA PRO A 119 10.18 6.36 -2.01
C PRO A 119 9.57 6.03 -3.37
N GLY A 120 9.10 7.05 -4.09
CA GLY A 120 8.63 6.90 -5.45
C GLY A 120 9.79 6.33 -6.26
N ARG A 121 9.56 5.16 -6.88
CA ARG A 121 10.54 4.50 -7.77
C ARG A 121 11.18 5.58 -8.63
N HIS A 122 12.47 5.81 -8.41
CA HIS A 122 13.25 6.60 -9.33
C HIS A 122 13.32 5.73 -10.59
N TRP A 123 12.55 6.05 -11.62
CA TRP A 123 12.66 5.41 -12.93
C TRP A 123 14.10 5.49 -13.51
N SER A 124 14.98 6.24 -12.84
CA SER A 124 16.42 6.34 -12.99
C SER A 124 17.20 5.02 -12.92
N ASP A 125 16.64 3.96 -12.32
CA ASP A 125 17.35 2.68 -12.18
C ASP A 125 17.23 1.77 -13.42
N ALA A 126 16.41 2.14 -14.40
CA ALA A 126 16.45 1.47 -15.69
C ALA A 126 17.81 1.81 -16.35
N PRO A 127 18.68 0.82 -16.66
CA PRO A 127 19.92 1.10 -17.35
C PRO A 127 19.60 1.88 -18.62
N SER A 128 20.16 3.09 -18.71
CA SER A 128 20.04 3.91 -19.90
C SER A 128 20.40 3.05 -21.12
N PRO A 129 19.71 3.16 -22.27
CA PRO A 129 20.01 2.35 -23.45
C PRO A 129 21.51 2.31 -23.78
N ALA A 130 22.21 3.43 -23.53
CA ALA A 130 23.66 3.57 -23.65
C ALA A 130 24.48 2.64 -22.72
N GLN A 131 24.04 2.39 -21.48
CA GLN A 131 24.71 1.46 -20.57
C GLN A 131 24.49 0.00 -20.96
N ARG A 132 23.31 -0.36 -21.48
CA ARG A 132 23.01 -1.72 -21.99
C ARG A 132 23.93 -2.14 -23.14
N VAL A 133 24.31 -1.19 -23.99
CA VAL A 133 25.25 -1.41 -25.09
C VAL A 133 26.68 -1.55 -24.56
N ARG A 134 27.05 -0.76 -23.53
CA ARG A 134 28.40 -0.76 -22.95
C ARG A 134 28.70 -1.98 -22.08
N SER A 135 27.66 -2.59 -21.49
CA SER A 135 27.76 -3.78 -20.64
C SER A 135 27.70 -5.09 -21.43
N GLN A 136 27.77 -5.08 -22.77
CA GLN A 136 28.12 -6.27 -23.55
C GLN A 136 29.63 -6.22 -23.86
N PRO A 137 30.49 -6.83 -23.03
CA PRO A 137 31.88 -6.98 -23.39
C PRO A 137 31.94 -8.04 -24.51
N GLY A 138 32.21 -7.60 -25.73
CA GLY A 138 32.68 -8.50 -26.79
C GLY A 138 31.63 -9.45 -27.36
N ARG A 139 30.52 -8.93 -27.93
CA ARG A 139 30.09 -9.54 -29.21
C ARG A 139 31.13 -9.17 -30.25
N GLY A 140 32.26 -9.89 -30.20
CA GLY A 140 33.18 -10.01 -31.31
C GLY A 140 32.34 -10.26 -32.54
N ARG A 141 32.55 -9.43 -33.55
CA ARG A 141 31.94 -9.54 -34.88
C ARG A 141 31.97 -11.03 -35.25
N TRP A 142 30.82 -11.69 -35.25
CA TRP A 142 30.73 -13.12 -35.51
C TRP A 142 31.14 -13.31 -36.97
N VAL A 143 32.41 -13.66 -37.22
CA VAL A 143 32.90 -13.99 -38.55
C VAL A 143 32.58 -15.47 -38.75
N PRO A 144 31.72 -15.85 -39.71
CA PRO A 144 31.44 -17.25 -39.97
C PRO A 144 32.74 -17.99 -40.30
N SER A 145 32.96 -19.14 -39.67
CA SER A 145 34.16 -19.99 -39.83
C SER A 145 34.41 -20.51 -41.24
N TRP A 146 33.50 -20.24 -42.17
CA TRP A 146 33.64 -20.51 -43.60
C TRP A 146 34.56 -19.50 -44.30
N VAL A 147 34.72 -18.28 -43.76
CA VAL A 147 35.56 -17.21 -44.34
C VAL A 147 37.06 -17.51 -44.17
N SER A 148 37.47 -18.30 -43.19
CA SER A 148 38.88 -18.65 -42.96
C SER A 148 39.38 -19.86 -43.77
N ARG A 149 38.54 -20.50 -44.59
CA ARG A 149 38.93 -21.66 -45.42
C ARG A 149 39.24 -21.31 -46.88
N LEU A 150 39.21 -20.03 -47.24
CA LEU A 150 39.43 -19.54 -48.61
C LEU A 150 40.77 -18.78 -48.78
N ARG A 151 41.74 -19.03 -47.89
CA ARG A 151 43.12 -18.54 -48.04
C ARG A 151 44.11 -19.69 -48.01
#